data_AF-A0A2K3KN01-F1
#
_entry.id   AF-A0A2K3KN01-F1
#
_cell.length_a   1.000
_cell.length_b   1.000
_cell.length_c   1.000
_cell.angle_alpha   90.00
_cell.angle_beta   90.00
_cell.angle_gamma   90.00
#
_symmetry.space_group_name_H-M   'P 1'
#
loop_
_entity.id
_entity.type
_entity.pdbx_description
1 polymer ?
#
loop_
_entity_poly.entity_id
_entity_poly.type
_entity_poly.pdbx_seq_one_letter_code
_entity_poly.pdbx_strand_id
1 'polypeptide(L)' 'ECAGIIEEVGSQVQSLVPGARVAIEPGISCWRCDHCKLGRYNLCPEMKCFATPPVHGSLANQ' A
#
# COMPACT_ATOMS: atom_id res chain seq x y z
N GLU A 1 2.73 -8.70 6.01
CA GLU A 1 1.35 -9.12 5.74
C GLU A 1 0.39 -8.63 6.80
N CYS A 2 -0.75 -8.11 6.38
CA CYS A 2 -1.88 -7.79 7.26
C CYS A 2 -3.19 -7.80 6.48
N ALA A 3 -4.29 -7.94 7.22
CA ALA A 3 -5.65 -7.76 6.73
C ALA A 3 -6.42 -6.93 7.76
N GLY A 4 -7.48 -6.26 7.33
CA GLY A 4 -8.24 -5.38 8.21
C GLY A 4 -9.54 -4.88 7.59
N ILE A 5 -10.13 -3.90 8.25
CA ILE A 5 -11.33 -3.19 7.82
C ILE A 5 -10.92 -1.75 7.50
N ILE A 6 -11.39 -1.22 6.38
CA ILE A 6 -11.15 0.18 6.02
C ILE A 6 -11.93 1.08 6.99
N GLU A 7 -11.23 1.91 7.76
CA GLU A 7 -11.84 2.91 8.64
C GLU A 7 -12.25 4.16 7.85
N GLU A 8 -11.35 4.66 7.00
CA GLU A 8 -11.56 5.87 6.20
C GLU A 8 -10.89 5.78 4.83
N VAL A 9 -11.34 6.62 3.89
CA VAL A 9 -10.74 6.77 2.56
C VAL A 9 -10.57 8.24 2.21
N GLY A 10 -9.55 8.55 1.39
CA GLY A 10 -9.36 9.91 0.88
C GLY A 10 -10.48 10.35 -0.06
N SER A 11 -10.71 11.66 -0.17
CA SER A 11 -11.83 12.24 -0.93
C SER A 11 -11.86 11.91 -2.43
N GLN A 12 -10.72 11.50 -3.01
CA GLN A 12 -10.60 11.12 -4.41
C GLN A 12 -10.71 9.60 -4.65
N VAL A 13 -10.84 8.79 -3.58
CA VAL A 13 -10.96 7.33 -3.69
C VAL A 13 -12.40 6.98 -4.07
N GLN A 14 -12.56 6.26 -5.17
CA GLN A 14 -13.88 5.88 -5.71
C GLN A 14 -14.15 4.37 -5.64
N SER A 15 -13.11 3.56 -5.52
CA SER A 15 -13.18 2.10 -5.62
C SER A 15 -13.22 1.35 -4.29
N LEU A 16 -12.90 2.03 -3.19
CA LEU A 16 -12.86 1.47 -1.85
C LEU A 16 -13.86 2.19 -0.95
N VAL A 17 -14.47 1.44 -0.02
CA VAL A 17 -15.48 1.95 0.90
C VAL A 17 -15.10 1.62 2.35
N PRO A 18 -15.31 2.54 3.30
CA PRO A 18 -15.23 2.23 4.72
C PRO A 18 -16.09 1.02 5.10
N GLY A 19 -15.61 0.20 6.03
CA GLY A 19 -16.24 -1.07 6.44
C GLY A 19 -15.88 -2.28 5.58
N ALA A 20 -15.22 -2.10 4.42
CA ALA A 20 -14.79 -3.22 3.59
C ALA A 20 -13.62 -3.99 4.24
N ARG A 21 -13.67 -5.33 4.16
CA ARG A 21 -12.54 -6.20 4.54
C ARG A 21 -11.52 -6.25 3.42
N VAL A 22 -10.26 -6.03 3.74
CA VAL A 22 -9.16 -6.00 2.77
C VAL A 22 -7.94 -6.76 3.27
N ALA A 23 -7.18 -7.33 2.33
CA ALA A 23 -5.78 -7.68 2.52
C ALA A 23 -4.93 -6.57 1.92
N ILE A 24 -3.78 -6.28 2.53
CA ILE A 24 -2.92 -5.17 2.10
C ILE A 24 -1.60 -5.73 1.54
N GLU A 25 -1.30 -5.35 0.31
CA GLU A 25 0.02 -5.57 -0.29
C GLU A 25 1.07 -4.73 0.47
N PRO A 26 2.15 -5.32 1.00
CA PRO A 26 3.12 -4.61 1.85
C PRO A 26 4.01 -3.62 1.09
N GLY A 27 4.06 -3.74 -0.24
CA GLY A 27 4.90 -2.94 -1.13
C GLY A 27 4.16 -1.73 -1.70
N ILE A 28 4.70 -0.54 -1.47
CA ILE A 28 4.26 0.71 -2.08
C ILE A 28 5.28 1.11 -3.15
N SER A 29 4.91 0.93 -4.42
CA SER A 29 5.71 1.40 -5.55
C SER A 29 5.47 2.88 -5.87
N CYS A 30 6.40 3.53 -6.59
CA CYS A 30 6.27 4.96 -6.89
C CYS A 30 5.32 5.29 -8.05
N TRP A 31 4.91 4.30 -8.84
CA TRP A 31 4.04 4.44 -10.02
C TRP A 31 4.51 5.43 -11.10
N ARG A 32 5.78 5.87 -11.07
CA ARG A 32 6.33 6.91 -11.96
C ARG A 32 7.61 6.49 -12.71
N CYS A 33 8.36 5.50 -12.22
CA CYS A 33 9.57 4.99 -12.88
C CYS A 33 9.24 4.06 -14.05
N ASP A 34 10.24 3.74 -14.87
CA ASP A 34 10.07 2.90 -16.07
C ASP A 34 9.55 1.50 -15.74
N HIS A 35 10.07 0.86 -14.69
CA HIS A 35 9.57 -0.44 -14.24
C HIS A 35 8.07 -0.40 -13.87
N CYS A 36 7.64 0.63 -13.16
CA CYS A 36 6.21 0.78 -12.80
C CYS A 36 5.33 1.02 -14.02
N LYS A 37 5.77 1.89 -14.94
CA LYS A 37 5.03 2.18 -16.19
C LYS A 37 4.91 0.95 -17.09
N LEU A 38 5.89 0.03 -17.03
CA LEU A 38 5.87 -1.26 -17.71
C LEU A 38 5.11 -2.36 -16.95
N GLY A 39 4.44 -2.03 -15.84
CA GLY A 39 3.70 -2.98 -15.01
C GLY A 39 4.58 -3.89 -14.14
N ARG A 40 5.90 -3.68 -14.14
CA ARG A 40 6.88 -4.42 -13.32
C ARG A 40 7.17 -3.66 -12.02
N TYR A 41 6.12 -3.26 -11.30
CA TYR A 41 6.25 -2.42 -10.10
C TYR A 41 7.09 -3.06 -8.99
N ASN A 42 7.18 -4.40 -8.97
CA ASN A 42 8.03 -5.16 -8.06
C ASN A 42 9.54 -4.88 -8.24
N LEU A 43 9.95 -4.31 -9.38
CA LEU A 43 11.32 -3.86 -9.66
C LEU A 43 11.49 -2.35 -9.44
N CYS A 44 10.54 -1.69 -8.79
CA CYS A 44 10.63 -0.26 -8.51
C CYS A 44 11.86 0.03 -7.63
N PRO A 45 12.79 0.90 -8.05
CA PRO A 45 13.94 1.27 -7.23
C PRO A 45 13.53 2.08 -5.98
N GLU A 46 12.37 2.72 -6.04
CA GLU A 46 11.77 3.51 -4.96
C GLU A 46 10.74 2.70 -4.15
N MET A 47 10.81 1.37 -4.20
CA MET A 47 9.91 0.49 -3.46
C MET A 47 10.02 0.77 -1.95
N LYS A 48 8.89 1.04 -1.32
CA LYS A 48 8.78 1.09 0.14
C LYS A 48 8.06 -0.15 0.62
N CYS A 49 8.64 -0.85 1.57
CA CYS A 49 8.00 -1.99 2.22
C CYS A 49 7.67 -1.62 3.66
N PHE A 50 6.46 -1.96 4.10
CA PHE A 50 6.08 -1.79 5.51
C PHE A 50 7.10 -2.44 6.44
N ALA A 51 7.29 -1.83 7.61
CA ALA A 51 8.25 -2.25 8.64
C ALA A 51 9.73 -2.21 8.22
N THR A 52 10.07 -1.66 7.04
CA THR A 52 11.45 -1.34 6.67
C THR A 52 11.74 0.11 7.07
N PRO A 53 12.67 0.40 7.99
CA PRO A 53 12.98 1.77 8.39
C PRO A 53 13.29 2.66 7.18
N PRO A 54 12.73 3.89 7.08
CA PRO A 54 11.93 4.62 8.08
C PRO A 54 10.40 4.44 7.96
N VAL A 55 9.93 3.42 7.24
CA VAL A 55 8.51 3.22 6.92
C VAL A 55 7.79 2.50 8.06
N HIS A 56 6.64 3.04 8.49
CA HIS A 56 5.81 2.40 9.50
C HIS A 56 5.36 0.99 9.07
N GLY A 57 5.28 0.09 10.03
CA GLY A 57 4.79 -1.27 9.85
C GLY A 57 3.30 -1.41 10.10
N SER A 58 2.79 -2.62 9.89
CA SER A 58 1.39 -2.99 10.12
C SER A 58 1.15 -3.76 11.42
N LEU A 59 2.20 -4.03 12.22
CA LEU A 59 2.08 -4.66 13.53
C LEU A 59 1.94 -3.57 14.61
N ALA A 60 0.72 -3.09 14.78
CA ALA A 60 0.36 -2.09 15.77
C ALA A 60 -0.93 -2.51 16.47
N ASN A 61 -1.09 -2.05 17.72
CA ASN A 61 -2.38 -2.15 18.40
C ASN A 61 -3.31 -1.10 17.80
N GLN A 62 -4.57 -1.48 17.53
CA GLN A 62 -5.61 -0.53 17.13
C GLN A 62 -5.82 0.53 18.21
#